data_AF-A0A6N3B3F2-F1
#
_entry.id   AF-A0A6N3B3F2-F1
#
_cell.length_a   1.000
_cell.length_b   1.000
_cell.length_c   1.000
_cell.angle_alpha   90.00
_cell.angle_beta   90.00
_cell.angle_gamma   90.00
#
_symmetry.space_group_name_H-M   'P 1'
#
loop_
_entity.id
_entity.type
_entity.pdbx_description
1 polymer ?
#
loop_
_entity_poly.entity_id
_entity_poly.type
_entity_poly.pdbx_seq_one_letter_code
_entity_poly.pdbx_strand_id
1 'polypeptide(L)'
;MFNNWEQFRSSVKNTLTMIDRMSHDNRYRDYKTIVENSETYCLLDFSKNNHHSNNHNQHVIHELKEIFEEYENWSPIFIFISYLMNPEFIISKIIDKTSPNAYFLNQARTCIINYYIPSEFSEHYSERFKIKDLDISTLDSPHEIEVIDRQLSYYNDLLPDIIPNDVRISLYVLSEYNCEMLNDVLSSSINIIKTYCLSSCISMEKRINLVNLSNATHVSKILTFYIFNNTKTNKKNIEINNHHLVKLFETLYKKGEFGYWMKYINTYPCRFPNIQPYLGEALALINSPEALELYLDSIKLHNNDLDRSYTNSRELVAQCLTIFKKSSTSALQAYCWDKAFIKWSKWNFGLNTNDLLFSISSSELDYPVIQYFLNNTTEIEREQFIDDIWEKLSSIDNIWHDSQSQQVSYYYRCASTLQLPLHAKLAKEKNDSKVNLFLRFDLDISKYNQMLFGV
;
A
#
# COMPACT_ATOMS: atom_id res chain seq x y z
N MET A 1 -15.24 17.49 -40.60
CA MET A 1 -14.14 18.47 -40.58
C MET A 1 -14.75 19.82 -40.86
N PHE A 2 -14.53 20.81 -39.98
CA PHE A 2 -15.02 22.17 -40.22
C PHE A 2 -14.42 22.72 -41.51
N ASN A 3 -15.24 23.39 -42.32
CA ASN A 3 -14.78 24.04 -43.54
C ASN A 3 -14.22 25.45 -43.27
N ASN A 4 -14.42 25.99 -42.06
CA ASN A 4 -13.95 27.31 -41.61
C ASN A 4 -13.74 27.31 -40.08
N TRP A 5 -12.64 27.88 -39.59
CA TRP A 5 -12.33 28.02 -38.16
C TRP A 5 -13.35 28.87 -37.39
N GLU A 6 -14.07 29.77 -38.06
CA GLU A 6 -15.20 30.49 -37.45
C GLU A 6 -16.32 29.53 -37.01
N GLN A 7 -16.55 28.43 -37.75
CA GLN A 7 -17.52 27.41 -37.35
C GLN A 7 -17.05 26.68 -36.10
N PHE A 8 -15.74 26.39 -35.98
CA PHE A 8 -15.16 25.82 -34.77
C PHE A 8 -15.35 26.75 -33.58
N ARG A 9 -14.95 28.04 -33.69
CA ARG A 9 -15.12 29.03 -32.61
C ARG A 9 -16.58 29.15 -32.18
N SER A 10 -17.50 29.23 -33.15
CA SER A 10 -18.94 29.31 -32.89
C SER A 10 -19.44 28.07 -32.15
N SER A 11 -19.01 26.87 -32.57
CA SER A 11 -19.40 25.61 -31.95
C SER A 11 -18.92 25.50 -30.49
N VAL A 12 -17.67 25.89 -30.19
CA VAL A 12 -17.14 25.95 -28.82
C VAL A 12 -17.94 26.96 -27.99
N LYS A 13 -18.11 28.20 -28.47
CA LYS A 13 -18.85 29.25 -27.74
C LYS A 13 -20.30 28.87 -27.46
N ASN A 14 -20.97 28.23 -28.42
CA ASN A 14 -22.33 27.72 -28.25
C ASN A 14 -22.39 26.63 -27.16
N THR A 15 -21.44 25.69 -27.19
CA THR A 15 -21.33 24.61 -26.19
C THR A 15 -21.10 25.17 -24.79
N LEU A 16 -20.16 26.12 -24.64
CA LEU A 16 -19.91 26.81 -23.37
C LEU A 16 -21.16 27.52 -22.85
N THR A 17 -21.92 28.17 -23.74
CA THR A 17 -23.15 28.90 -23.37
C THR A 17 -24.26 27.94 -22.93
N MET A 18 -24.36 26.76 -23.54
CA MET A 18 -25.29 25.71 -23.11
C MET A 18 -24.92 25.17 -21.74
N ILE A 19 -23.63 24.90 -21.49
CA ILE A 19 -23.13 24.46 -20.18
C ILE A 19 -23.43 25.51 -19.11
N ASP A 20 -23.17 26.78 -19.41
CA ASP A 20 -23.41 27.89 -18.47
C ASP A 20 -24.90 27.98 -18.09
N ARG A 21 -25.81 27.94 -19.06
CA ARG A 21 -27.26 27.93 -18.81
C ARG A 21 -27.70 26.74 -17.95
N MET A 22 -27.15 25.56 -18.18
CA MET A 22 -27.52 24.35 -17.42
C MET A 22 -26.96 24.32 -16.01
N SER A 23 -25.82 24.98 -15.75
CA SER A 23 -25.30 25.13 -14.39
C SER A 23 -26.30 25.84 -13.46
N HIS A 24 -27.20 26.65 -14.02
CA HIS A 24 -28.21 27.40 -13.29
C HIS A 24 -29.53 26.64 -13.04
N ASP A 25 -29.86 25.59 -13.81
CA ASP A 25 -31.21 24.97 -13.78
C ASP A 25 -31.34 23.76 -12.83
N ASN A 26 -30.26 23.33 -12.16
CA ASN A 26 -30.18 22.32 -11.07
C ASN A 26 -30.88 20.95 -11.24
N ARG A 27 -31.64 20.71 -12.30
CA ARG A 27 -32.59 19.58 -12.37
C ARG A 27 -32.09 18.39 -13.16
N TYR A 28 -31.13 18.55 -14.07
CA TYR A 28 -30.44 17.44 -14.76
C TYR A 28 -29.15 17.98 -15.38
N ARG A 29 -27.98 17.46 -14.98
CA ARG A 29 -26.67 17.86 -15.52
C ARG A 29 -26.08 16.74 -16.35
N ASP A 30 -26.51 16.62 -17.61
CA ASP A 30 -25.90 15.69 -18.57
C ASP A 30 -24.85 16.39 -19.43
N TYR A 31 -23.81 16.92 -18.78
CA TYR A 31 -22.72 17.63 -19.47
C TYR A 31 -22.00 16.73 -20.48
N LYS A 32 -21.93 15.43 -20.18
CA LYS A 32 -21.32 14.44 -21.06
C LYS A 32 -22.00 14.44 -22.43
N THR A 33 -23.32 14.27 -22.46
CA THR A 33 -24.08 14.23 -23.72
C THR A 33 -23.98 15.54 -24.50
N ILE A 34 -23.94 16.70 -23.83
CA ILE A 34 -23.77 18.00 -24.50
C ILE A 34 -22.41 18.10 -25.18
N VAL A 35 -21.35 17.74 -24.46
CA VAL A 35 -19.99 17.83 -24.98
C VAL A 35 -19.76 16.79 -26.06
N GLU A 36 -20.17 15.54 -25.85
CA GLU A 36 -20.03 14.45 -26.83
C GLU A 36 -20.82 14.68 -28.12
N ASN A 37 -21.98 15.35 -28.05
CA ASN A 37 -22.76 15.72 -29.24
C ASN A 37 -22.29 17.03 -29.89
N SER A 38 -21.36 17.75 -29.28
CA SER A 38 -20.79 18.94 -29.90
C SER A 38 -19.90 18.55 -31.08
N GLU A 39 -19.91 19.36 -32.13
CA GLU A 39 -19.05 19.15 -33.30
C GLU A 39 -17.54 19.23 -32.94
N THR A 40 -17.23 19.77 -31.75
CA THR A 40 -15.86 19.94 -31.22
C THR A 40 -15.28 18.66 -30.64
N TYR A 41 -16.10 17.71 -30.19
CA TYR A 41 -15.65 16.48 -29.51
C TYR A 41 -14.78 15.59 -30.41
N CYS A 42 -15.24 15.30 -31.63
CA CYS A 42 -14.54 14.42 -32.57
C CYS A 42 -13.24 15.01 -33.16
N LEU A 43 -13.06 16.34 -33.11
CA LEU A 43 -11.88 17.02 -33.64
C LEU A 43 -10.71 17.06 -32.65
N LEU A 44 -11.00 16.77 -31.39
CA LEU A 44 -10.02 16.73 -30.30
C LEU A 44 -9.60 15.28 -29.98
N ASP A 45 -9.89 14.34 -30.87
CA ASP A 45 -9.38 12.97 -30.81
C ASP A 45 -7.90 12.90 -31.21
N PHE A 46 -7.03 13.27 -30.28
CA PHE A 46 -5.57 13.23 -30.44
C PHE A 46 -4.98 11.82 -30.52
N SER A 47 -5.80 10.75 -30.45
CA SER A 47 -5.33 9.37 -30.47
C SER A 47 -4.95 8.86 -31.87
N LYS A 48 -5.42 9.52 -32.93
CA LYS A 48 -5.14 9.17 -34.34
C LYS A 48 -3.97 9.99 -34.90
N ASN A 49 -2.76 9.69 -34.46
CA ASN A 49 -1.53 10.36 -34.89
C ASN A 49 -1.07 9.94 -36.30
N ASN A 50 -1.22 10.84 -37.28
CA ASN A 50 -0.42 10.88 -38.51
C ASN A 50 0.43 12.17 -38.50
N HIS A 51 1.60 12.22 -39.15
CA HIS A 51 2.49 13.39 -39.13
C HIS A 51 1.87 14.72 -39.59
N HIS A 52 0.78 14.71 -40.38
CA HIS A 52 0.00 15.91 -40.73
C HIS A 52 -0.92 16.44 -39.60
N SER A 53 -1.17 15.66 -38.55
CA SER A 53 -2.03 16.03 -37.41
C SER A 53 -1.38 17.01 -36.42
N ASN A 54 -0.04 17.08 -36.37
CA ASN A 54 0.64 17.85 -35.32
C ASN A 54 0.41 19.38 -35.44
N ASN A 55 0.47 19.93 -36.66
CA ASN A 55 0.22 21.35 -36.89
C ASN A 55 -1.26 21.71 -36.70
N HIS A 56 -2.18 20.81 -37.08
CA HIS A 56 -3.61 20.99 -36.86
C HIS A 56 -3.93 21.01 -35.36
N ASN A 57 -3.37 20.06 -34.59
CA ASN A 57 -3.53 19.97 -33.15
C ASN A 57 -3.01 21.22 -32.43
N GLN A 58 -1.85 21.74 -32.82
CA GLN A 58 -1.32 22.98 -32.27
C GLN A 58 -2.22 24.18 -32.56
N HIS A 59 -2.76 24.28 -33.78
CA HIS A 59 -3.69 25.35 -34.15
C HIS A 59 -5.00 25.24 -33.37
N VAL A 60 -5.55 24.04 -33.19
CA VAL A 60 -6.77 23.83 -32.39
C VAL A 60 -6.55 24.25 -30.93
N ILE A 61 -5.40 23.89 -30.34
CA ILE A 61 -5.04 24.32 -28.98
C ILE A 61 -4.91 25.84 -28.89
N HIS A 62 -4.30 26.48 -29.89
CA HIS A 62 -4.18 27.94 -29.96
C HIS A 62 -5.56 28.62 -29.99
N GLU A 63 -6.46 28.12 -30.85
CA GLU A 63 -7.83 28.61 -30.96
C GLU A 63 -8.62 28.45 -29.65
N LEU A 64 -8.51 27.29 -28.99
CA LEU A 64 -9.13 27.07 -27.69
C LEU A 64 -8.62 28.06 -26.63
N LYS A 65 -7.30 28.31 -26.62
CA LYS A 65 -6.69 29.26 -25.69
C LYS A 65 -7.26 30.67 -25.86
N GLU A 66 -7.35 31.15 -27.11
CA GLU A 66 -7.96 32.46 -27.38
C GLU A 66 -9.43 32.53 -26.97
N ILE A 67 -10.23 31.49 -27.28
CA ILE A 67 -11.64 31.45 -26.89
C ILE A 67 -11.79 31.49 -25.36
N PHE A 68 -10.94 30.78 -24.63
CA PHE A 68 -11.01 30.72 -23.17
C PHE A 68 -10.58 32.04 -22.51
N GLU A 69 -9.63 32.75 -23.11
CA GLU A 69 -9.25 34.09 -22.67
C GLU A 69 -10.39 35.11 -22.89
N GLU A 70 -11.20 34.95 -23.94
CA GLU A 70 -12.36 35.82 -24.22
C GLU A 70 -13.61 35.52 -23.35
N TYR A 71 -13.80 34.29 -22.89
CA TYR A 71 -15.07 33.86 -22.27
C TYR A 71 -15.25 34.32 -20.81
N GLU A 72 -14.18 34.75 -20.13
CA GLU A 72 -14.05 35.21 -18.73
C GLU A 72 -14.53 34.23 -17.62
N ASN A 73 -15.64 33.50 -17.82
CA ASN A 73 -16.20 32.51 -16.90
C ASN A 73 -15.53 31.14 -17.09
N TRP A 74 -14.70 30.75 -16.11
CA TRP A 74 -13.94 29.51 -16.12
C TRP A 74 -14.77 28.25 -15.80
N SER A 75 -15.97 28.37 -15.22
CA SER A 75 -16.78 27.21 -14.85
C SER A 75 -17.25 26.40 -16.07
N PRO A 76 -17.88 27.00 -17.09
CA PRO A 76 -18.24 26.30 -18.33
C PRO A 76 -17.04 25.74 -19.08
N ILE A 77 -15.92 26.48 -19.10
CA ILE A 77 -14.66 26.04 -19.73
C ILE A 77 -14.16 24.76 -19.05
N PHE A 78 -14.14 24.74 -17.72
CA PHE A 78 -13.63 23.60 -16.96
C PHE A 78 -14.47 22.34 -17.20
N ILE A 79 -15.79 22.48 -17.17
CA ILE A 79 -16.73 21.39 -17.46
C ILE A 79 -16.53 20.91 -18.90
N PHE A 80 -16.48 21.84 -19.87
CA PHE A 80 -16.25 21.50 -21.27
C PHE A 80 -14.98 20.66 -21.44
N ILE A 81 -13.84 21.14 -20.93
CA ILE A 81 -12.57 20.42 -21.01
C ILE A 81 -12.67 19.04 -20.38
N SER A 82 -13.32 18.92 -19.22
CA SER A 82 -13.40 17.66 -18.45
C SER A 82 -14.10 16.52 -19.18
N TYR A 83 -14.92 16.82 -20.18
CA TYR A 83 -15.64 15.85 -21.00
C TYR A 83 -15.09 15.71 -22.42
N LEU A 84 -14.00 16.41 -22.76
CA LEU A 84 -13.29 16.20 -24.03
C LEU A 84 -12.46 14.91 -24.02
N MET A 85 -12.02 14.48 -25.20
CA MET A 85 -11.04 13.40 -25.32
C MET A 85 -9.65 13.87 -24.83
N ASN A 86 -9.04 13.10 -23.93
CA ASN A 86 -7.71 13.39 -23.32
C ASN A 86 -7.60 14.78 -22.64
N PRO A 87 -8.46 15.06 -21.64
CA PRO A 87 -8.51 16.37 -20.98
C PRO A 87 -7.18 16.78 -20.34
N GLU A 88 -6.41 15.85 -19.78
CA GLU A 88 -5.12 16.12 -19.15
C GLU A 88 -4.09 16.69 -20.13
N PHE A 89 -4.10 16.18 -21.38
CA PHE A 89 -3.22 16.67 -22.45
C PHE A 89 -3.60 18.09 -22.86
N ILE A 90 -4.90 18.35 -23.06
CA ILE A 90 -5.41 19.68 -23.43
C ILE A 90 -5.00 20.70 -22.36
N ILE A 91 -5.23 20.39 -21.08
CA ILE A 91 -4.85 21.25 -19.95
C ILE A 91 -3.35 21.54 -19.97
N SER A 92 -2.51 20.52 -20.20
CA SER A 92 -1.05 20.68 -20.24
C SER A 92 -0.54 21.61 -21.36
N LYS A 93 -1.36 21.86 -22.38
CA LYS A 93 -1.02 22.74 -23.50
C LYS A 93 -1.60 24.14 -23.36
N ILE A 94 -2.73 24.27 -22.66
CA ILE A 94 -3.42 25.55 -22.46
C ILE A 94 -2.92 26.27 -21.22
N ILE A 95 -2.65 25.53 -20.13
CA ILE A 95 -2.29 26.10 -18.83
C ILE A 95 -0.78 26.03 -18.61
N ASP A 96 -0.19 27.18 -18.31
CA ASP A 96 1.21 27.27 -17.90
C ASP A 96 1.39 26.69 -16.49
N LYS A 97 2.29 25.70 -16.35
CA LYS A 97 2.63 25.11 -15.05
C LYS A 97 3.31 26.09 -14.10
N THR A 98 4.02 27.10 -14.60
CA THR A 98 4.78 28.04 -13.77
C THR A 98 3.92 29.16 -13.20
N SER A 99 2.80 29.45 -13.85
CA SER A 99 1.88 30.52 -13.45
C SER A 99 0.41 30.16 -13.74
N PRO A 100 -0.12 29.09 -13.12
CA PRO A 100 -1.49 28.64 -13.37
C PRO A 100 -2.51 29.72 -12.98
N ASN A 101 -3.53 29.91 -13.82
CA ASN A 101 -4.57 30.90 -13.61
C ASN A 101 -5.34 30.62 -12.29
N ALA A 102 -5.46 31.63 -11.42
CA ALA A 102 -6.10 31.49 -10.12
C ALA A 102 -7.60 31.11 -10.20
N TYR A 103 -8.34 31.60 -11.21
CA TYR A 103 -9.74 31.23 -11.41
C TYR A 103 -9.89 29.77 -11.80
N PHE A 104 -8.99 29.26 -12.65
CA PHE A 104 -8.95 27.85 -13.03
C PHE A 104 -8.70 26.94 -11.82
N LEU A 105 -7.72 27.29 -10.97
CA LEU A 105 -7.45 26.54 -9.73
C LEU A 105 -8.61 26.61 -8.74
N ASN A 106 -9.21 27.79 -8.55
CA ASN A 106 -10.36 27.96 -7.65
C ASN A 106 -11.61 27.21 -8.15
N GLN A 107 -11.79 27.07 -9.46
CA GLN A 107 -12.86 26.25 -10.02
C GLN A 107 -12.64 24.77 -9.72
N ALA A 108 -11.42 24.25 -9.94
CA ALA A 108 -11.07 22.88 -9.58
C ALA A 108 -11.29 22.61 -8.08
N ARG A 109 -10.85 23.56 -7.23
CA ARG A 109 -11.11 23.54 -5.78
C ARG A 109 -12.60 23.40 -5.46
N THR A 110 -13.42 24.21 -6.11
CA THR A 110 -14.87 24.26 -5.89
C THR A 110 -15.55 22.94 -6.27
N CYS A 111 -15.17 22.33 -7.40
CA CYS A 111 -15.68 21.03 -7.81
C CYS A 111 -15.39 19.93 -6.78
N ILE A 112 -14.17 19.90 -6.22
CA ILE A 112 -13.80 18.91 -5.19
C ILE A 112 -14.56 19.15 -3.88
N ILE A 113 -14.69 20.41 -3.44
CA ILE A 113 -15.43 20.76 -2.22
C ILE A 113 -16.89 20.34 -2.34
N ASN A 114 -17.53 20.64 -3.47
CA ASN A 114 -18.95 20.38 -3.70
C ASN A 114 -19.28 18.94 -4.06
N TYR A 115 -18.28 18.09 -4.29
CA TYR A 115 -18.51 16.66 -4.52
C TYR A 115 -19.02 15.98 -3.25
N TYR A 116 -20.12 15.24 -3.38
CA TYR A 116 -20.63 14.34 -2.37
C TYR A 116 -20.75 12.94 -2.98
N ILE A 117 -20.45 11.91 -2.19
CA ILE A 117 -20.70 10.54 -2.58
C ILE A 117 -22.22 10.37 -2.72
N PRO A 118 -22.74 9.84 -3.84
CA PRO A 118 -24.19 9.68 -4.00
C PRO A 118 -24.76 8.79 -2.89
N SER A 119 -25.92 9.18 -2.36
CA SER A 119 -26.54 8.55 -1.17
C SER A 119 -26.83 7.08 -1.39
N GLU A 120 -27.19 6.70 -2.61
CA GLU A 120 -27.51 5.31 -2.99
C GLU A 120 -26.33 4.37 -2.76
N PHE A 121 -25.10 4.85 -2.98
CA PHE A 121 -23.90 4.06 -2.68
C PHE A 121 -23.68 3.97 -1.17
N SER A 122 -23.82 5.08 -0.45
CA SER A 122 -23.66 5.09 1.00
C SER A 122 -24.67 4.17 1.69
N GLU A 123 -25.93 4.18 1.25
CA GLU A 123 -27.00 3.31 1.72
C GLU A 123 -26.72 1.85 1.38
N HIS A 124 -26.34 1.53 0.14
CA HIS A 124 -26.01 0.16 -0.27
C HIS A 124 -24.92 -0.47 0.61
N TYR A 125 -23.84 0.26 0.90
CA TYR A 125 -22.75 -0.25 1.74
C TYR A 125 -23.15 -0.36 3.21
N SER A 126 -23.92 0.61 3.71
CA SER A 126 -24.44 0.60 5.08
C SER A 126 -25.35 -0.62 5.30
N GLU A 127 -26.26 -0.90 4.37
CA GLU A 127 -27.16 -2.06 4.44
C GLU A 127 -26.42 -3.39 4.27
N ARG A 128 -25.55 -3.49 3.26
CA ARG A 128 -24.89 -4.76 2.89
C ARG A 128 -23.83 -5.19 3.88
N PHE A 129 -23.01 -4.25 4.37
CA PHE A 129 -21.84 -4.56 5.20
C PHE A 129 -21.97 -4.07 6.64
N LYS A 130 -23.10 -3.45 7.01
CA LYS A 130 -23.35 -2.88 8.34
C LYS A 130 -22.21 -1.94 8.77
N ILE A 131 -21.72 -1.14 7.83
CA ILE A 131 -20.63 -0.19 8.05
C ILE A 131 -21.13 0.86 9.06
N LYS A 132 -20.39 1.05 10.15
CA LYS A 132 -20.57 2.20 11.04
C LYS A 132 -19.89 3.41 10.43
N ASP A 133 -20.37 4.61 10.73
CA ASP A 133 -19.69 5.84 10.35
C ASP A 133 -18.22 5.77 10.79
N LEU A 134 -17.32 5.90 9.82
CA LEU A 134 -15.88 6.07 10.06
C LEU A 134 -15.67 7.49 10.55
N ASP A 135 -15.47 7.63 11.86
CA ASP A 135 -15.09 8.90 12.47
C ASP A 135 -13.56 9.05 12.46
N ILE A 136 -13.07 10.28 12.26
CA ILE A 136 -11.67 10.67 12.35
C ILE A 136 -11.05 10.22 13.67
N SER A 137 -11.81 10.25 14.77
CA SER A 137 -11.33 9.80 16.08
C SER A 137 -10.84 8.33 16.10
N THR A 138 -11.38 7.48 15.23
CA THR A 138 -11.01 6.05 15.14
C THR A 138 -9.67 5.82 14.43
N LEU A 139 -9.23 6.76 13.59
CA LEU A 139 -8.01 6.62 12.77
C LEU A 139 -6.73 6.57 13.60
N ASP A 140 -6.76 7.04 14.84
CA ASP A 140 -5.61 7.01 15.75
C ASP A 140 -5.52 5.72 16.57
N SER A 141 -6.57 4.90 16.58
CA SER A 141 -6.59 3.65 17.34
C SER A 141 -5.88 2.53 16.58
N PRO A 142 -4.71 2.05 17.05
CA PRO A 142 -4.02 0.92 16.43
C PRO A 142 -4.75 -0.41 16.65
N HIS A 143 -5.86 -0.43 17.39
CA HIS A 143 -6.72 -1.61 17.59
C HIS A 143 -7.87 -1.67 16.58
N GLU A 144 -8.24 -0.55 15.98
CA GLU A 144 -9.32 -0.46 15.00
C GLU A 144 -8.83 -0.51 13.55
N ILE A 145 -7.51 -0.47 13.35
CA ILE A 145 -6.84 -0.41 12.05
C ILE A 145 -7.29 -1.48 11.04
N GLU A 146 -7.53 -2.71 11.50
CA GLU A 146 -8.04 -3.80 10.63
C GLU A 146 -9.52 -3.61 10.28
N VAL A 147 -10.31 -3.03 11.19
CA VAL A 147 -11.72 -2.72 10.95
C VAL A 147 -11.84 -1.60 9.93
N ILE A 148 -11.03 -0.56 10.09
CA ILE A 148 -10.93 0.58 9.17
C ILE A 148 -10.52 0.09 7.78
N ASP A 149 -9.46 -0.72 7.67
CA ASP A 149 -9.06 -1.33 6.40
C ASP A 149 -10.22 -2.04 5.72
N ARG A 150 -10.87 -2.97 6.44
CA ARG A 150 -11.95 -3.76 5.86
C ARG A 150 -13.07 -2.86 5.34
N GLN A 151 -13.47 -1.85 6.10
CA GLN A 151 -14.50 -0.90 5.69
C GLN A 151 -14.09 -0.10 4.44
N LEU A 152 -12.87 0.44 4.41
CA LEU A 152 -12.36 1.21 3.27
C LEU A 152 -12.18 0.33 2.02
N SER A 153 -11.72 -0.91 2.21
CA SER A 153 -11.48 -1.86 1.11
C SER A 153 -12.75 -2.21 0.34
N TYR A 154 -13.92 -2.17 0.98
CA TYR A 154 -15.21 -2.40 0.31
C TYR A 154 -15.51 -1.36 -0.76
N TYR A 155 -15.02 -0.13 -0.60
CA TYR A 155 -15.24 0.92 -1.59
C TYR A 155 -14.41 0.68 -2.86
N ASN A 156 -13.27 -0.01 -2.79
CA ASN A 156 -12.34 -0.20 -3.92
C ASN A 156 -12.99 -0.76 -5.19
N ASP A 157 -14.02 -1.58 -5.05
CA ASP A 157 -14.71 -2.23 -6.18
C ASP A 157 -15.50 -1.24 -7.06
N LEU A 158 -15.82 -0.03 -6.56
CA LEU A 158 -16.68 0.95 -7.24
C LEU A 158 -16.01 2.31 -7.51
N LEU A 159 -14.76 2.52 -7.06
CA LEU A 159 -14.15 3.86 -7.01
C LEU A 159 -13.95 4.61 -8.35
N PRO A 160 -13.75 3.97 -9.51
CA PRO A 160 -13.63 4.72 -10.77
C PRO A 160 -14.96 5.29 -11.28
N ASP A 161 -16.08 4.65 -10.94
CA ASP A 161 -17.38 4.90 -11.60
C ASP A 161 -18.23 5.94 -10.86
N ILE A 162 -17.97 6.16 -9.57
CA ILE A 162 -18.76 7.08 -8.72
C ILE A 162 -18.23 8.52 -8.71
N ILE A 163 -17.07 8.77 -9.31
CA ILE A 163 -16.42 10.09 -9.30
C ILE A 163 -16.63 10.75 -10.67
N PRO A 164 -17.41 11.83 -10.76
CA PRO A 164 -17.65 12.57 -11.99
C PRO A 164 -16.35 13.05 -12.66
N ASN A 165 -16.35 13.12 -13.99
CA ASN A 165 -15.16 13.50 -14.76
C ASN A 165 -14.61 14.88 -14.38
N ASP A 166 -15.47 15.86 -14.15
CA ASP A 166 -15.07 17.19 -13.69
C ASP A 166 -14.34 17.16 -12.33
N VAL A 167 -14.76 16.30 -11.40
CA VAL A 167 -14.05 16.08 -10.13
C VAL A 167 -12.70 15.38 -10.36
N ARG A 168 -12.65 14.38 -11.25
CA ARG A 168 -11.40 13.67 -11.60
C ARG A 168 -10.36 14.63 -12.18
N ILE A 169 -10.79 15.47 -13.12
CA ILE A 169 -9.93 16.48 -13.73
C ILE A 169 -9.54 17.58 -12.74
N SER A 170 -10.43 17.94 -11.82
CA SER A 170 -10.09 18.86 -10.73
C SER A 170 -8.98 18.31 -9.83
N LEU A 171 -9.03 17.02 -9.49
CA LEU A 171 -7.97 16.36 -8.72
C LEU A 171 -6.65 16.34 -9.50
N TYR A 172 -6.69 16.01 -10.80
CA TYR A 172 -5.51 16.08 -11.67
C TYR A 172 -4.91 17.49 -11.65
N VAL A 173 -5.72 18.52 -11.92
CA VAL A 173 -5.32 19.92 -11.97
C VAL A 173 -4.66 20.35 -10.66
N LEU A 174 -5.30 20.15 -9.51
CA LEU A 174 -4.67 20.57 -8.26
C LEU A 174 -3.43 19.72 -7.94
N SER A 175 -3.43 18.42 -8.23
CA SER A 175 -2.25 17.57 -7.96
C SER A 175 -1.03 17.93 -8.80
N GLU A 176 -1.24 18.42 -10.03
CA GLU A 176 -0.17 18.80 -10.96
C GLU A 176 0.28 20.25 -10.83
N TYR A 177 -0.66 21.17 -10.61
CA TYR A 177 -0.41 22.62 -10.70
C TYR A 177 -0.44 23.33 -9.35
N ASN A 178 -1.09 22.79 -8.31
CA ASN A 178 -1.11 23.38 -6.97
C ASN A 178 -1.42 22.34 -5.86
N CYS A 179 -0.40 21.55 -5.52
CA CYS A 179 -0.54 20.44 -4.57
C CYS A 179 -0.86 20.92 -3.14
N GLU A 180 -0.43 22.13 -2.77
CA GLU A 180 -0.77 22.76 -1.49
C GLU A 180 -2.28 23.02 -1.39
N MET A 181 -2.87 23.61 -2.43
CA MET A 181 -4.32 23.84 -2.49
C MET A 181 -5.10 22.50 -2.45
N LEU A 182 -4.60 21.45 -3.09
CA LEU A 182 -5.21 20.11 -2.98
C LEU A 182 -5.17 19.62 -1.54
N ASN A 183 -4.01 19.72 -0.88
CA ASN A 183 -3.85 19.33 0.51
C ASN A 183 -4.81 20.09 1.43
N ASP A 184 -4.97 21.40 1.24
CA ASP A 184 -5.89 22.22 2.04
C ASP A 184 -7.35 21.80 1.89
N VAL A 185 -7.78 21.49 0.64
CA VAL A 185 -9.13 21.00 0.36
C VAL A 185 -9.38 19.67 1.05
N LEU A 186 -8.45 18.72 0.94
CA LEU A 186 -8.57 17.41 1.57
C LEU A 186 -8.53 17.53 3.10
N SER A 187 -7.67 18.37 3.64
CA SER A 187 -7.51 18.59 5.09
C SER A 187 -8.72 19.27 5.73
N SER A 188 -9.46 20.05 4.94
CA SER A 188 -10.71 20.68 5.38
C SER A 188 -11.90 19.70 5.36
N SER A 189 -11.75 18.54 4.73
CA SER A 189 -12.83 17.54 4.59
C SER A 189 -12.85 16.59 5.79
N ILE A 190 -13.90 16.67 6.60
CA ILE A 190 -14.10 15.72 7.70
C ILE A 190 -14.59 14.33 7.23
N ASN A 191 -14.97 14.20 5.96
CA ASN A 191 -15.50 12.96 5.41
C ASN A 191 -14.35 12.05 4.93
N ILE A 192 -14.02 11.05 5.74
CA ILE A 192 -12.98 10.05 5.46
C ILE A 192 -13.23 9.30 4.16
N ILE A 193 -14.47 8.87 3.94
CA ILE A 193 -14.84 8.05 2.79
C ILE A 193 -14.68 8.86 1.52
N LYS A 194 -15.10 10.13 1.52
CA LYS A 194 -14.87 11.07 0.41
C LYS A 194 -13.38 11.18 0.11
N THR A 195 -12.54 11.43 1.10
CA THR A 195 -11.09 11.54 0.91
C THR A 195 -10.48 10.23 0.37
N TYR A 196 -10.94 9.07 0.86
CA TYR A 196 -10.50 7.76 0.36
C TYR A 196 -10.91 7.55 -1.10
N CYS A 197 -12.15 7.87 -1.47
CA CYS A 197 -12.62 7.76 -2.85
C CYS A 197 -11.82 8.67 -3.79
N LEU A 198 -11.66 9.95 -3.43
CA LEU A 198 -10.91 10.92 -4.22
C LEU A 198 -9.44 10.49 -4.41
N SER A 199 -8.85 9.80 -3.43
CA SER A 199 -7.48 9.27 -3.52
C SER A 199 -7.29 8.32 -4.70
N SER A 200 -8.34 7.65 -5.17
CA SER A 200 -8.27 6.76 -6.34
C SER A 200 -7.94 7.45 -7.65
N CYS A 201 -8.26 8.74 -7.78
CA CYS A 201 -8.04 9.52 -8.99
C CYS A 201 -6.72 10.30 -8.99
N ILE A 202 -5.97 10.25 -7.89
CA ILE A 202 -4.66 10.90 -7.77
C ILE A 202 -3.58 9.89 -8.17
N SER A 203 -2.49 10.30 -8.83
CA SER A 203 -1.40 9.37 -9.13
C SER A 203 -0.63 8.94 -7.87
N MET A 204 0.04 7.79 -7.92
CA MET A 204 0.79 7.25 -6.77
C MET A 204 1.83 8.23 -6.23
N GLU A 205 2.62 8.84 -7.13
CA GLU A 205 3.63 9.83 -6.79
C GLU A 205 3.02 11.02 -6.04
N LYS A 206 1.91 11.57 -6.56
CA LYS A 206 1.24 12.73 -5.96
C LYS A 206 0.57 12.38 -4.63
N ARG A 207 0.02 11.17 -4.47
CA ARG A 207 -0.48 10.71 -3.17
C ARG A 207 0.61 10.72 -2.10
N ILE A 208 1.80 10.21 -2.42
CA ILE A 208 2.93 10.20 -1.47
C ILE A 208 3.41 11.62 -1.19
N ASN A 209 3.43 12.50 -2.19
CA ASN A 209 3.74 13.90 -1.96
C ASN A 209 2.74 14.55 -1.00
N LEU A 210 1.44 14.29 -1.17
CA LEU A 210 0.40 14.76 -0.25
C LEU A 210 0.56 14.18 1.16
N VAL A 211 0.92 12.90 1.31
CA VAL A 211 1.24 12.31 2.62
C VAL A 211 2.40 13.07 3.28
N ASN A 212 3.43 13.43 2.52
CA ASN A 212 4.57 14.20 3.03
C ASN A 212 4.19 15.65 3.40
N LEU A 213 3.39 16.32 2.58
CA LEU A 213 2.98 17.72 2.78
C LEU A 213 1.92 17.90 3.87
N SER A 214 1.04 16.92 4.07
CA SER A 214 -0.12 17.08 4.93
C SER A 214 0.24 17.04 6.42
N ASN A 215 -0.11 18.11 7.14
CA ASN A 215 -0.08 18.13 8.60
C ASN A 215 -1.37 17.54 9.22
N ALA A 216 -2.41 17.31 8.40
CA ALA A 216 -3.64 16.70 8.86
C ALA A 216 -3.48 15.18 8.93
N THR A 217 -3.40 14.64 10.15
CA THR A 217 -3.19 13.20 10.39
C THR A 217 -4.21 12.33 9.66
N HIS A 218 -5.47 12.73 9.62
CA HIS A 218 -6.51 11.97 8.93
C HIS A 218 -6.28 11.87 7.42
N VAL A 219 -5.88 12.95 6.74
CA VAL A 219 -5.55 12.93 5.30
C VAL A 219 -4.35 12.03 5.03
N SER A 220 -3.26 12.23 5.78
CA SER A 220 -2.06 11.40 5.72
C SER A 220 -2.40 9.92 5.84
N LYS A 221 -3.27 9.57 6.80
CA LYS A 221 -3.65 8.18 7.04
C LYS A 221 -4.54 7.59 5.96
N ILE A 222 -5.57 8.32 5.53
CA ILE A 222 -6.49 7.84 4.49
C ILE A 222 -5.77 7.65 3.14
N LEU A 223 -4.85 8.55 2.79
CA LEU A 223 -4.00 8.38 1.62
C LEU A 223 -3.13 7.12 1.74
N THR A 224 -2.49 6.91 2.89
CA THR A 224 -1.66 5.72 3.14
C THR A 224 -2.47 4.42 3.11
N PHE A 225 -3.68 4.40 3.69
CA PHE A 225 -4.59 3.26 3.58
C PHE A 225 -4.90 2.93 2.13
N TYR A 226 -5.27 3.94 1.34
CA TYR A 226 -5.55 3.75 -0.08
C TYR A 226 -4.34 3.18 -0.83
N ILE A 227 -3.15 3.72 -0.58
CA ILE A 227 -1.90 3.24 -1.18
C ILE A 227 -1.67 1.75 -0.88
N PHE A 228 -1.77 1.34 0.39
CA PHE A 228 -1.55 -0.05 0.78
C PHE A 228 -2.62 -1.00 0.22
N ASN A 229 -3.89 -0.57 0.21
CA ASN A 229 -4.99 -1.39 -0.28
C ASN A 229 -4.94 -1.57 -1.80
N ASN A 230 -4.60 -0.53 -2.55
CA ASN A 230 -4.41 -0.63 -4.00
C ASN A 230 -3.20 -1.52 -4.36
N THR A 231 -2.12 -1.44 -3.57
CA THR A 231 -0.93 -2.28 -3.76
C THR A 231 -1.21 -3.77 -3.47
N LYS A 232 -2.12 -4.06 -2.53
CA LYS A 232 -2.57 -5.43 -2.19
C LYS A 232 -3.35 -6.09 -3.33
N THR A 233 -4.20 -5.35 -4.04
CA THR A 233 -5.14 -5.91 -5.04
C THR A 233 -4.58 -5.99 -6.45
N ASN A 234 -3.53 -5.24 -6.79
CA ASN A 234 -2.98 -5.21 -8.15
C ASN A 234 -2.28 -6.53 -8.52
N LYS A 235 -3.03 -7.40 -9.21
CA LYS A 235 -2.55 -8.62 -9.89
C LYS A 235 -2.01 -8.37 -11.30
N LYS A 236 -2.06 -7.12 -11.80
CA LYS A 236 -1.58 -6.76 -13.15
C LYS A 236 -0.27 -6.01 -13.06
N ASN A 237 0.67 -6.42 -13.92
CA ASN A 237 2.00 -5.86 -14.22
C ASN A 237 1.99 -4.36 -14.54
N ILE A 238 1.54 -3.52 -13.61
CA ILE A 238 1.96 -2.13 -13.56
C ILE A 238 3.17 -2.18 -12.67
N GLU A 239 4.34 -1.88 -13.25
CA GLU A 239 5.54 -1.52 -12.49
C GLU A 239 5.12 -0.42 -11.52
N ILE A 240 4.73 -0.81 -10.29
CA ILE A 240 4.66 0.12 -9.19
C ILE A 240 6.09 0.58 -9.06
N ASN A 241 6.39 1.78 -9.56
CA ASN A 241 7.72 2.35 -9.55
C ASN A 241 8.30 2.19 -8.13
N ASN A 242 9.26 1.26 -8.01
CA ASN A 242 9.78 0.71 -6.75
C ASN A 242 10.14 1.81 -5.74
N HIS A 243 10.60 2.95 -6.25
CA HIS A 243 11.02 4.12 -5.48
C HIS A 243 9.87 4.78 -4.68
N HIS A 244 8.62 4.72 -5.13
CA HIS A 244 7.53 5.44 -4.49
C HIS A 244 7.17 4.84 -3.11
N LEU A 245 7.05 3.52 -3.00
CA LEU A 245 6.73 2.86 -1.72
C LEU A 245 7.88 3.00 -0.72
N VAL A 246 9.12 2.94 -1.18
CA VAL A 246 10.30 3.20 -0.35
C VAL A 246 10.24 4.61 0.25
N LYS A 247 9.99 5.62 -0.59
CA LYS A 247 9.84 7.02 -0.15
C LYS A 247 8.68 7.22 0.82
N LEU A 248 7.58 6.48 0.64
CA LEU A 248 6.47 6.49 1.59
C LEU A 248 6.93 6.03 2.97
N PHE A 249 7.62 4.89 3.08
CA PHE A 249 8.10 4.39 4.38
C PHE A 249 9.07 5.34 5.07
N GLU A 250 10.00 5.95 4.32
CA GLU A 250 10.88 6.99 4.87
C GLU A 250 10.08 8.19 5.41
N THR A 251 9.02 8.57 4.69
CA THR A 251 8.12 9.67 5.10
C THR A 251 7.38 9.30 6.39
N LEU A 252 6.82 8.09 6.46
CA LEU A 252 6.12 7.59 7.66
C LEU A 252 7.05 7.52 8.88
N TYR A 253 8.32 7.16 8.69
CA TYR A 253 9.34 7.21 9.73
C TYR A 253 9.63 8.64 10.19
N LYS A 254 9.90 9.56 9.27
CA LYS A 254 10.17 10.97 9.60
C LYS A 254 9.00 11.65 10.32
N LYS A 255 7.76 11.24 10.03
CA LYS A 255 6.55 11.74 10.69
C LYS A 255 6.22 11.05 12.02
N GLY A 256 7.00 10.06 12.45
CA GLY A 256 6.74 9.30 13.68
C GLY A 256 5.54 8.34 13.61
N GLU A 257 5.01 8.08 12.42
CA GLU A 257 3.84 7.20 12.21
C GLU A 257 4.25 5.75 11.88
N PHE A 258 5.55 5.47 11.73
CA PHE A 258 6.05 4.19 11.26
C PHE A 258 5.54 3.01 12.09
N GLY A 259 5.56 3.10 13.42
CA GLY A 259 5.07 2.04 14.31
C GLY A 259 3.59 1.69 14.11
N TYR A 260 2.73 2.69 13.87
CA TYR A 260 1.31 2.49 13.57
C TYR A 260 1.13 1.67 12.28
N TRP A 261 1.88 2.03 11.24
CA TRP A 261 1.82 1.35 9.95
C TRP A 261 2.50 -0.02 9.95
N MET A 262 3.59 -0.20 10.70
CA MET A 262 4.22 -1.51 10.87
C MET A 262 3.25 -2.48 11.53
N LYS A 263 2.54 -2.05 12.58
CA LYS A 263 1.48 -2.86 13.20
C LYS A 263 0.43 -3.28 12.17
N TYR A 264 0.00 -2.37 11.28
CA TYR A 264 -0.97 -2.70 10.24
C TYR A 264 -0.49 -3.78 9.28
N ILE A 265 0.67 -3.55 8.66
CA ILE A 265 1.11 -4.35 7.50
C ILE A 265 1.92 -5.59 7.89
N ASN A 266 2.50 -5.61 9.09
CA ASN A 266 3.38 -6.70 9.55
C ASN A 266 2.80 -7.56 10.67
N THR A 267 1.63 -7.23 11.24
CA THR A 267 0.95 -8.21 12.12
C THR A 267 0.65 -9.49 11.32
N TYR A 268 0.26 -9.33 10.05
CA TYR A 268 0.03 -10.42 9.10
C TYR A 268 0.61 -10.08 7.70
N PRO A 269 1.94 -10.23 7.49
CA PRO A 269 2.62 -9.90 6.24
C PRO A 269 1.98 -10.51 4.99
N CYS A 270 1.39 -11.72 5.12
CA CYS A 270 0.67 -12.40 4.04
C CYS A 270 -0.52 -11.63 3.46
N ARG A 271 -1.05 -10.62 4.17
CA ARG A 271 -2.08 -9.72 3.64
C ARG A 271 -1.52 -8.64 2.71
N PHE A 272 -0.21 -8.41 2.73
CA PHE A 272 0.49 -7.34 1.99
C PHE A 272 1.75 -7.84 1.28
N PRO A 273 1.70 -8.93 0.49
CA PRO A 273 2.89 -9.56 -0.07
C PRO A 273 3.71 -8.61 -0.96
N ASN A 274 3.02 -7.79 -1.76
CA ASN A 274 3.64 -6.85 -2.69
C ASN A 274 4.35 -5.68 -1.99
N ILE A 275 4.11 -5.45 -0.70
CA ILE A 275 4.70 -4.34 0.06
C ILE A 275 6.05 -4.73 0.68
N GLN A 276 6.21 -5.99 1.04
CA GLN A 276 7.32 -6.50 1.85
C GLN A 276 8.70 -6.29 1.21
N PRO A 277 8.88 -6.46 -0.12
CA PRO A 277 10.15 -6.12 -0.76
C PRO A 277 10.61 -4.68 -0.55
N TYR A 278 9.70 -3.73 -0.74
CA TYR A 278 9.99 -2.29 -0.64
C TYR A 278 10.19 -1.84 0.80
N LEU A 279 9.53 -2.51 1.74
CA LEU A 279 9.77 -2.28 3.16
C LEU A 279 11.21 -2.69 3.54
N GLY A 280 11.71 -3.80 3.02
CA GLY A 280 13.10 -4.23 3.24
C GLY A 280 14.12 -3.21 2.73
N GLU A 281 13.88 -2.65 1.55
CA GLU A 281 14.71 -1.59 0.97
C GLU A 281 14.62 -0.29 1.81
N ALA A 282 13.43 0.10 2.22
CA ALA A 282 13.22 1.28 3.07
C ALA A 282 13.90 1.15 4.44
N LEU A 283 13.85 -0.01 5.10
CA LEU A 283 14.53 -0.26 6.36
C LEU A 283 16.05 -0.06 6.24
N ALA A 284 16.63 -0.48 5.11
CA ALA A 284 18.06 -0.30 4.84
C ALA A 284 18.40 1.18 4.62
N LEU A 285 17.55 1.92 3.90
CA LEU A 285 17.75 3.35 3.63
C LEU A 285 17.53 4.24 4.85
N ILE A 286 16.52 3.95 5.67
CA ILE A 286 16.27 4.64 6.94
C ILE A 286 17.48 4.49 7.88
N ASN A 287 18.15 3.32 7.84
CA ASN A 287 19.40 3.05 8.54
C ASN A 287 19.34 3.39 10.05
N SER A 288 18.22 3.01 10.70
CA SER A 288 17.96 3.28 12.11
C SER A 288 17.64 1.99 12.89
N PRO A 289 18.33 1.73 14.03
CA PRO A 289 17.97 0.65 14.95
C PRO A 289 16.51 0.71 15.42
N GLU A 290 15.99 1.92 15.67
CA GLU A 290 14.59 2.12 16.12
C GLU A 290 13.58 1.65 15.07
N ALA A 291 13.83 1.91 13.78
CA ALA A 291 12.96 1.44 12.71
C ALA A 291 12.91 -0.10 12.64
N LEU A 292 14.04 -0.76 12.89
CA LEU A 292 14.13 -2.22 12.96
C LEU A 292 13.38 -2.79 14.16
N GLU A 293 13.47 -2.14 15.33
CA GLU A 293 12.70 -2.53 16.51
C GLU A 293 11.20 -2.42 16.22
N LEU A 294 10.72 -1.29 15.68
CA LEU A 294 9.32 -1.12 15.29
C LEU A 294 8.85 -2.16 14.27
N TYR A 295 9.69 -2.50 13.29
CA TYR A 295 9.41 -3.56 12.31
C TYR A 295 9.32 -4.94 12.99
N LEU A 296 10.35 -5.35 13.71
CA LEU A 296 10.41 -6.68 14.33
C LEU A 296 9.32 -6.85 15.39
N ASP A 297 9.05 -5.84 16.20
CA ASP A 297 8.04 -5.88 17.27
C ASP A 297 6.63 -5.99 16.72
N SER A 298 6.36 -5.42 15.56
CA SER A 298 5.06 -5.51 14.88
C SER A 298 4.74 -6.90 14.32
N ILE A 299 5.75 -7.76 14.11
CA ILE A 299 5.54 -9.13 13.62
C ILE A 299 4.93 -9.99 14.72
N LYS A 300 3.75 -10.55 14.44
CA LYS A 300 3.11 -11.54 15.30
C LYS A 300 3.64 -12.94 14.96
N LEU A 301 4.16 -13.63 15.96
CA LEU A 301 4.72 -14.98 15.81
C LEU A 301 3.63 -16.03 15.93
N HIS A 302 3.67 -17.00 15.04
CA HIS A 302 2.78 -18.17 15.05
C HIS A 302 3.59 -19.46 14.91
N ASN A 303 3.01 -20.54 15.45
CA ASN A 303 3.45 -21.88 15.14
C ASN A 303 2.95 -22.24 13.73
N ASN A 304 3.80 -21.98 12.73
CA ASN A 304 3.50 -22.25 11.33
C ASN A 304 3.81 -23.70 10.99
N ASP A 305 2.85 -24.36 10.35
CA ASP A 305 3.00 -25.72 9.83
C ASP A 305 3.89 -25.69 8.57
N LEU A 306 4.93 -26.53 8.57
CA LEU A 306 5.87 -26.66 7.47
C LEU A 306 5.27 -27.39 6.26
N ASP A 307 4.19 -28.14 6.44
CA ASP A 307 3.61 -28.98 5.39
C ASP A 307 2.55 -28.24 4.53
N ARG A 308 2.29 -26.96 4.84
CA ARG A 308 1.30 -26.15 4.13
C ARG A 308 1.90 -25.37 2.97
N SER A 309 1.26 -25.46 1.80
CA SER A 309 1.74 -24.92 0.52
C SER A 309 1.33 -23.49 0.19
N TYR A 310 0.65 -22.77 1.09
CA TYR A 310 0.26 -21.38 0.83
C TYR A 310 1.34 -20.40 1.27
N THR A 311 1.46 -19.28 0.54
CA THR A 311 2.35 -18.16 0.91
C THR A 311 2.06 -17.74 2.34
N ASN A 312 3.02 -17.98 3.22
CA ASN A 312 2.91 -17.68 4.63
C ASN A 312 3.70 -16.40 4.97
N SER A 313 3.42 -15.84 6.13
CA SER A 313 4.11 -14.63 6.61
C SER A 313 5.62 -14.82 6.74
N ARG A 314 6.08 -16.05 6.99
CA ARG A 314 7.50 -16.41 7.11
C ARG A 314 8.29 -16.17 5.82
N GLU A 315 7.76 -16.58 4.67
CA GLU A 315 8.39 -16.33 3.37
C GLU A 315 8.52 -14.84 3.06
N LEU A 316 7.48 -14.07 3.39
CA LEU A 316 7.43 -12.64 3.11
C LEU A 316 8.37 -11.84 4.01
N VAL A 317 8.47 -12.20 5.30
CA VAL A 317 9.46 -11.62 6.21
C VAL A 317 10.88 -11.96 5.76
N ALA A 318 11.11 -13.19 5.31
CA ALA A 318 12.40 -13.59 4.74
C ALA A 318 12.75 -12.81 3.46
N GLN A 319 11.78 -12.56 2.59
CA GLN A 319 11.96 -11.76 1.37
C GLN A 319 12.32 -10.30 1.72
N CYS A 320 11.56 -9.67 2.62
CA CYS A 320 11.84 -8.32 3.13
C CYS A 320 13.27 -8.24 3.68
N LEU A 321 13.64 -9.15 4.57
CA LEU A 321 14.94 -9.13 5.24
C LEU A 321 16.11 -9.54 4.33
N THR A 322 15.85 -10.31 3.28
CA THR A 322 16.84 -10.59 2.23
C THR A 322 17.17 -9.33 1.44
N ILE A 323 16.17 -8.50 1.11
CA ILE A 323 16.39 -7.22 0.42
C ILE A 323 17.10 -6.23 1.36
N PHE A 324 16.64 -6.14 2.61
CA PHE A 324 17.33 -5.36 3.65
C PHE A 324 18.82 -5.74 3.76
N LYS A 325 19.15 -7.03 3.83
CA LYS A 325 20.53 -7.52 3.91
C LYS A 325 21.39 -7.07 2.73
N LYS A 326 20.83 -6.99 1.52
CA LYS A 326 21.58 -6.58 0.32
C LYS A 326 21.97 -5.10 0.35
N SER A 327 21.17 -4.25 0.98
CA SER A 327 21.29 -2.79 0.89
C SER A 327 21.73 -2.11 2.18
N SER A 328 21.82 -2.84 3.30
CA SER A 328 22.17 -2.30 4.63
C SER A 328 23.63 -2.53 5.02
N THR A 329 24.10 -1.80 6.03
CA THR A 329 25.45 -1.97 6.59
C THR A 329 25.56 -3.22 7.46
N SER A 330 26.74 -3.83 7.55
CA SER A 330 26.97 -5.04 8.36
C SER A 330 26.64 -4.83 9.84
N ALA A 331 26.87 -3.63 10.39
CA ALA A 331 26.53 -3.30 11.77
C ALA A 331 25.02 -3.32 12.02
N LEU A 332 24.25 -2.72 11.10
CA LEU A 332 22.79 -2.70 11.19
C LEU A 332 22.19 -4.10 10.96
N GLN A 333 22.78 -4.89 10.06
CA GLN A 333 22.42 -6.30 9.89
C GLN A 333 22.61 -7.09 11.18
N ALA A 334 23.80 -7.00 11.81
CA ALA A 334 24.08 -7.68 13.06
C ALA A 334 23.08 -7.30 14.16
N TYR A 335 22.76 -6.01 14.28
CA TYR A 335 21.72 -5.55 15.22
C TYR A 335 20.34 -6.17 14.94
N CYS A 336 19.91 -6.19 13.67
CA CYS A 336 18.64 -6.80 13.26
C CYS A 336 18.56 -8.28 13.66
N TRP A 337 19.63 -9.05 13.39
CA TRP A 337 19.67 -10.48 13.66
C TRP A 337 19.66 -10.77 15.16
N ASP A 338 20.42 -10.01 15.95
CA ASP A 338 20.44 -10.11 17.41
C ASP A 338 19.06 -9.85 18.01
N LYS A 339 18.41 -8.75 17.62
CA LYS A 339 17.06 -8.41 18.10
C LYS A 339 16.02 -9.45 17.74
N ALA A 340 16.08 -9.99 16.52
CA ALA A 340 15.19 -11.06 16.10
C ALA A 340 15.42 -12.34 16.92
N PHE A 341 16.67 -12.72 17.20
CA PHE A 341 17.00 -13.86 18.06
C PHE A 341 16.47 -13.67 19.49
N ILE A 342 16.64 -12.49 20.07
CA ILE A 342 16.10 -12.17 21.41
C ILE A 342 14.57 -12.27 21.43
N LYS A 343 13.88 -11.72 20.42
CA LYS A 343 12.42 -11.79 20.34
C LYS A 343 11.94 -13.24 20.17
N TRP A 344 12.56 -13.99 19.26
CA TRP A 344 12.22 -15.38 18.98
C TRP A 344 12.48 -16.30 20.19
N SER A 345 13.63 -16.16 20.85
CA SER A 345 14.00 -16.97 22.02
C SER A 345 13.10 -16.72 23.22
N LYS A 346 12.64 -15.49 23.43
CA LYS A 346 11.63 -15.16 24.46
C LYS A 346 10.26 -15.78 24.17
N TRP A 347 9.87 -15.84 22.89
CA TRP A 347 8.61 -16.45 22.48
C TRP A 347 8.64 -17.98 22.62
N ASN A 348 9.74 -18.62 22.23
CA ASN A 348 10.01 -20.06 22.39
C ASN A 348 8.81 -20.94 21.93
N PHE A 349 8.31 -20.70 20.72
CA PHE A 349 7.16 -21.42 20.14
C PHE A 349 5.91 -21.42 21.03
N GLY A 350 5.66 -20.29 21.71
CA GLY A 350 4.51 -20.13 22.59
C GLY A 350 4.63 -20.94 23.89
N LEU A 351 5.83 -21.15 24.43
CA LEU A 351 5.98 -21.87 25.71
C LEU A 351 5.12 -21.27 26.84
N ASN A 352 5.00 -19.94 26.86
CA ASN A 352 4.20 -19.21 27.84
C ASN A 352 2.72 -19.05 27.42
N THR A 353 2.31 -19.63 26.30
CA THR A 353 0.91 -19.72 25.90
C THR A 353 0.40 -21.12 26.20
N ASN A 354 -0.92 -21.29 26.33
CA ASN A 354 -1.54 -22.61 26.51
C ASN A 354 -1.53 -23.46 25.22
N ASP A 355 -0.78 -23.03 24.19
CA ASP A 355 -0.75 -23.70 22.90
C ASP A 355 0.19 -24.91 22.95
N LEU A 356 -0.37 -26.08 22.68
CA LEU A 356 0.38 -27.32 22.56
C LEU A 356 0.88 -27.49 21.12
N LEU A 357 2.10 -28.01 20.99
CA LEU A 357 2.73 -28.30 19.72
C LEU A 357 2.82 -29.81 19.48
N PHE A 358 2.38 -30.28 18.32
CA PHE A 358 2.34 -31.72 17.98
C PHE A 358 3.10 -32.07 16.70
N SER A 359 3.86 -31.12 16.18
CA SER A 359 4.73 -31.30 15.02
C SER A 359 5.86 -30.27 15.06
N ILE A 360 6.91 -30.48 14.27
CA ILE A 360 7.94 -29.45 14.07
C ILE A 360 7.27 -28.23 13.41
N SER A 361 7.51 -27.07 13.99
CA SER A 361 6.94 -25.81 13.55
C SER A 361 8.01 -24.82 13.11
N SER A 362 7.57 -23.81 12.36
CA SER A 362 8.36 -22.68 11.92
C SER A 362 7.75 -21.38 12.41
N SER A 363 8.50 -20.29 12.30
CA SER A 363 8.05 -18.96 12.68
C SER A 363 8.38 -17.93 11.61
N GLU A 364 7.73 -16.77 11.70
CA GLU A 364 7.99 -15.62 10.85
C GLU A 364 9.44 -15.13 10.95
N LEU A 365 10.13 -15.42 12.06
CA LEU A 365 11.50 -14.99 12.33
C LEU A 365 12.57 -16.05 12.04
N ASP A 366 12.23 -17.17 11.39
CA ASP A 366 13.22 -18.21 11.09
C ASP A 366 14.40 -17.66 10.27
N TYR A 367 14.13 -16.89 9.21
CA TYR A 367 15.19 -16.29 8.38
C TYR A 367 16.15 -15.42 9.19
N PRO A 368 15.71 -14.38 9.93
CA PRO A 368 16.63 -13.56 10.70
C PRO A 368 17.36 -14.33 11.81
N VAL A 369 16.73 -15.35 12.41
CA VAL A 369 17.39 -16.21 13.42
C VAL A 369 18.48 -17.08 12.77
N ILE A 370 18.24 -17.63 11.58
CA ILE A 370 19.29 -18.33 10.82
C ILE A 370 20.43 -17.35 10.47
N GLN A 371 20.13 -16.10 10.10
CA GLN A 371 21.15 -15.08 9.88
C GLN A 371 21.94 -14.74 11.14
N TYR A 372 21.34 -14.78 12.33
CA TYR A 372 22.06 -14.63 13.60
C TYR A 372 23.13 -15.72 13.76
N PHE A 373 22.77 -17.00 13.60
CA PHE A 373 23.74 -18.10 13.71
C PHE A 373 24.80 -18.11 12.60
N LEU A 374 24.51 -17.50 11.46
CA LEU A 374 25.46 -17.36 10.35
C LEU A 374 26.49 -16.26 10.61
N ASN A 375 26.04 -15.09 11.07
CA ASN A 375 26.83 -13.86 11.04
C ASN A 375 27.19 -13.31 12.42
N ASN A 376 26.41 -13.59 13.45
CA ASN A 376 26.58 -13.02 14.80
C ASN A 376 27.20 -14.01 15.79
N THR A 377 27.23 -15.30 15.46
CA THR A 377 27.86 -16.33 16.30
C THR A 377 29.07 -16.95 15.61
N THR A 378 30.06 -17.32 16.40
CA THR A 378 31.17 -18.18 15.99
C THR A 378 30.69 -19.60 15.69
N GLU A 379 31.56 -20.42 15.10
CA GLU A 379 31.29 -21.85 14.95
C GLU A 379 31.14 -22.56 16.29
N ILE A 380 31.99 -22.25 17.25
CA ILE A 380 31.97 -22.85 18.60
C ILE A 380 30.65 -22.55 19.31
N GLU A 381 30.21 -21.28 19.33
CA GLU A 381 28.95 -20.88 19.97
C GLU A 381 27.73 -21.55 19.31
N ARG A 382 27.75 -21.73 17.99
CA ARG A 382 26.68 -22.40 17.26
C ARG A 382 26.62 -23.88 17.57
N GLU A 383 27.76 -24.58 17.58
CA GLU A 383 27.81 -26.00 17.94
C GLU A 383 27.41 -26.20 19.41
N GLN A 384 27.85 -25.33 20.33
CA GLN A 384 27.43 -25.37 21.72
C GLN A 384 25.90 -25.20 21.86
N PHE A 385 25.29 -24.27 21.12
CA PHE A 385 23.83 -24.13 21.12
C PHE A 385 23.13 -25.38 20.58
N ILE A 386 23.69 -26.02 19.54
CA ILE A 386 23.17 -27.28 19.01
C ILE A 386 23.22 -28.39 20.07
N ASP A 387 24.36 -28.55 20.73
CA ASP A 387 24.59 -29.55 21.77
C ASP A 387 23.65 -29.35 22.97
N ASP A 388 23.47 -28.11 23.43
CA ASP A 388 22.54 -27.76 24.53
C ASP A 388 21.08 -28.15 24.21
N ILE A 389 20.65 -27.97 22.96
CA ILE A 389 19.29 -28.36 22.54
C ILE A 389 19.19 -29.88 22.35
N TRP A 390 20.24 -30.53 21.88
CA TRP A 390 20.29 -32.00 21.81
C TRP A 390 20.23 -32.65 23.19
N GLU A 391 20.97 -32.13 24.16
CA GLU A 391 20.91 -32.61 25.55
C GLU A 391 19.49 -32.48 26.12
N LYS A 392 18.82 -31.36 25.86
CA LYS A 392 17.40 -31.18 26.23
C LYS A 392 16.50 -32.21 25.56
N LEU A 393 16.71 -32.52 24.28
CA LEU A 393 15.95 -33.55 23.55
C LEU A 393 16.19 -34.95 24.12
N SER A 394 17.43 -35.28 24.46
CA SER A 394 17.79 -36.59 25.03
C SER A 394 17.33 -36.77 26.48
N SER A 395 17.10 -35.68 27.22
CA SER A 395 16.70 -35.70 28.63
C SER A 395 15.21 -35.53 28.88
N ILE A 396 14.36 -35.45 27.83
CA ILE A 396 12.92 -35.15 27.97
C ILE A 396 12.19 -36.09 28.93
N ASP A 397 12.49 -37.39 28.87
CA ASP A 397 11.87 -38.39 29.73
C ASP A 397 12.23 -38.22 31.22
N ASN A 398 13.33 -37.51 31.51
CA ASN A 398 13.82 -37.25 32.86
C ASN A 398 13.33 -35.91 33.42
N ILE A 399 12.58 -35.13 32.64
CA ILE A 399 12.00 -33.85 33.05
C ILE A 399 10.55 -34.09 33.48
N TRP A 400 10.12 -33.46 34.58
CA TRP A 400 8.74 -33.51 35.02
C TRP A 400 7.85 -32.66 34.10
N HIS A 401 6.76 -33.24 33.60
CA HIS A 401 5.76 -32.56 32.78
C HIS A 401 4.37 -32.73 33.39
N ASP A 402 3.52 -31.72 33.27
CA ASP A 402 2.16 -31.77 33.84
C ASP A 402 1.23 -32.76 33.12
N SER A 403 1.54 -33.12 31.87
CA SER A 403 0.81 -34.12 31.09
C SER A 403 1.65 -34.69 29.95
N GLN A 404 1.19 -35.79 29.37
CA GLN A 404 1.80 -36.36 28.16
C GLN A 404 1.79 -35.37 26.99
N SER A 405 0.71 -34.61 26.82
CA SER A 405 0.64 -33.60 25.76
C SER A 405 1.66 -32.47 25.97
N GLN A 406 1.94 -32.09 27.22
CA GLN A 406 3.01 -31.13 27.53
C GLN A 406 4.39 -31.69 27.23
N GLN A 407 4.65 -32.96 27.55
CA GLN A 407 5.90 -33.64 27.20
C GLN A 407 6.13 -33.67 25.68
N VAL A 408 5.10 -34.07 24.92
CA VAL A 408 5.14 -34.08 23.44
C VAL A 408 5.35 -32.66 22.89
N SER A 409 4.66 -31.67 23.45
CA SER A 409 4.85 -30.28 23.07
C SER A 409 6.26 -29.77 23.36
N TYR A 410 6.84 -30.14 24.50
CA TYR A 410 8.21 -29.78 24.84
C TYR A 410 9.21 -30.37 23.83
N TYR A 411 9.03 -31.66 23.47
CA TYR A 411 9.82 -32.29 22.41
C TYR A 411 9.78 -31.49 21.11
N TYR A 412 8.59 -31.17 20.59
CA TYR A 412 8.49 -30.45 19.33
C TYR A 412 9.00 -29.02 19.40
N ARG A 413 8.94 -28.35 20.55
CA ARG A 413 9.56 -27.02 20.72
C ARG A 413 11.08 -27.11 20.62
N CYS A 414 11.70 -28.08 21.29
CA CYS A 414 13.14 -28.32 21.17
C CYS A 414 13.54 -28.70 19.73
N ALA A 415 12.78 -29.59 19.10
CA ALA A 415 13.01 -30.01 17.72
C ALA A 415 12.91 -28.84 16.73
N SER A 416 11.91 -27.97 16.89
CA SER A 416 11.72 -26.77 16.06
C SER A 416 12.84 -25.75 16.27
N THR A 417 13.30 -25.59 17.52
CA THR A 417 14.44 -24.75 17.88
C THR A 417 15.73 -25.23 17.21
N LEU A 418 15.96 -26.55 17.18
CA LEU A 418 17.15 -27.16 16.61
C LEU A 418 17.26 -26.98 15.09
N GLN A 419 16.15 -26.86 14.35
CA GLN A 419 16.18 -26.68 12.90
C GLN A 419 17.00 -25.46 12.48
N LEU A 420 16.88 -24.33 13.20
CA LEU A 420 17.46 -23.05 12.81
C LEU A 420 19.00 -23.01 12.79
N PRO A 421 19.71 -23.41 13.87
CA PRO A 421 21.17 -23.49 13.82
C PRO A 421 21.69 -24.57 12.85
N LEU A 422 20.94 -25.65 12.61
CA LEU A 422 21.28 -26.65 11.59
C LEU A 422 21.19 -26.08 10.16
N HIS A 423 20.17 -25.27 9.87
CA HIS A 423 20.11 -24.53 8.60
C HIS A 423 21.33 -23.62 8.40
N ALA A 424 21.75 -22.91 9.46
CA ALA A 424 22.93 -22.06 9.41
C ALA A 424 24.21 -22.86 9.14
N LYS A 425 24.38 -24.02 9.80
CA LYS A 425 25.50 -24.94 9.59
C LYS A 425 25.57 -25.40 8.13
N LEU A 426 24.47 -25.92 7.59
CA LEU A 426 24.39 -26.39 6.22
C LEU A 426 24.65 -25.28 5.18
N ALA A 427 24.15 -24.06 5.44
CA ALA A 427 24.37 -22.93 4.56
C ALA A 427 25.86 -22.50 4.50
N LYS A 428 26.62 -22.68 5.59
CA LYS A 428 28.08 -22.50 5.59
C LYS A 428 28.80 -23.61 4.82
N GLU A 429 28.43 -24.86 5.03
CA GLU A 429 29.05 -26.01 4.33
C GLU A 429 28.89 -25.94 2.80
N LYS A 430 27.75 -25.42 2.32
CA LYS A 430 27.48 -25.27 0.88
C LYS A 430 28.14 -24.06 0.24
N ASN A 431 28.83 -23.20 0.99
CA ASN A 431 29.46 -21.94 0.53
C ASN A 431 28.53 -20.95 -0.22
N ASP A 432 27.22 -21.18 -0.28
CA ASP A 432 26.28 -20.30 -1.02
C ASP A 432 25.66 -19.22 -0.11
N SER A 433 25.78 -19.35 1.23
CA SER A 433 25.09 -18.47 2.20
C SER A 433 23.57 -18.31 1.98
N LYS A 434 22.98 -19.08 1.06
CA LYS A 434 21.56 -19.08 0.73
C LYS A 434 20.84 -19.96 1.73
N VAL A 435 19.95 -19.33 2.49
CA VAL A 435 19.08 -20.00 3.45
C VAL A 435 17.92 -20.63 2.68
N ASN A 436 17.84 -21.97 2.69
CA ASN A 436 16.67 -22.69 2.17
C ASN A 436 15.69 -22.96 3.30
N LEU A 437 14.64 -22.13 3.39
CA LEU A 437 13.59 -22.25 4.39
C LEU A 437 12.64 -23.44 4.17
N PHE A 438 12.67 -24.08 3.00
CA PHE A 438 11.87 -25.27 2.68
C PHE A 438 12.52 -26.59 3.09
N LEU A 439 13.82 -26.56 3.43
CA LEU A 439 14.49 -27.75 3.91
C LEU A 439 13.98 -28.09 5.32
N ARG A 440 13.74 -29.37 5.56
CA ARG A 440 13.43 -29.91 6.89
C ARG A 440 14.56 -30.88 7.26
N PHE A 441 15.09 -30.74 8.47
CA PHE A 441 15.98 -31.75 9.02
C PHE A 441 15.11 -32.84 9.64
N ASP A 442 15.21 -34.05 9.07
CA ASP A 442 14.68 -35.26 9.67
C ASP A 442 15.48 -35.52 10.95
N LEU A 443 14.92 -35.08 12.08
CA LEU A 443 15.30 -35.65 13.36
C LEU A 443 14.71 -37.07 13.36
N ASP A 444 15.35 -38.07 13.95
CA ASP A 444 14.77 -39.43 13.96
C ASP A 444 13.59 -39.43 14.98
N ILE A 445 12.39 -39.00 14.54
CA ILE A 445 11.31 -38.44 15.41
C ILE A 445 10.48 -39.48 16.18
N SER A 446 10.73 -40.78 16.10
CA SER A 446 9.63 -41.73 16.32
C SER A 446 9.25 -42.09 17.77
N LYS A 447 10.01 -41.73 18.82
CA LYS A 447 9.62 -42.18 20.20
C LYS A 447 8.26 -41.63 20.64
N TYR A 448 7.95 -40.36 20.33
CA TYR A 448 6.72 -39.70 20.77
C TYR A 448 5.57 -39.73 19.76
N ASN A 449 5.85 -40.05 18.49
CA ASN A 449 4.81 -40.29 17.49
C ASN A 449 3.88 -41.45 17.92
N GLN A 450 4.43 -42.48 18.57
CA GLN A 450 3.65 -43.61 19.09
C GLN A 450 2.72 -43.20 20.25
N MET A 451 3.13 -42.23 21.08
CA MET A 451 2.32 -41.73 22.20
C MET A 451 1.08 -40.94 21.74
N LEU A 452 1.10 -40.31 20.56
CA LEU A 452 -0.03 -39.53 20.03
C LEU A 452 -1.14 -40.38 19.39
N PHE A 453 -0.78 -41.56 18.85
CA PHE A 453 -1.71 -42.40 18.08
C PHE A 453 -2.07 -43.73 18.74
N GLY A 454 -1.52 -44.01 19.93
CA GLY A 454 -1.94 -45.16 20.76
C GLY A 454 -1.81 -46.51 20.06
N VAL A 455 -0.74 -46.70 19.27
CA VAL A 455 -0.41 -48.00 18.64
C VAL A 455 0.71 -48.68 19.42
#